data_AF-A0A3M1NQ72-F1
#
_entry.id   AF-A0A3M1NQ72-F1
#
_cell.length_a   1.000
_cell.length_b   1.000
_cell.length_c   1.000
_cell.angle_alpha   90.00
_cell.angle_beta   90.00
_cell.angle_gamma   90.00
#
_symmetry.space_group_name_H-M   'P 1'
#
loop_
_entity.id
_entity.type
_entity.pdbx_description
1 polymer ?
#
loop_
_entity_poly.entity_id
_entity_poly.type
_entity_poly.pdbx_seq_one_letter_code
_entity_poly.pdbx_strand_id
1 'polypeptide(L)' 'YEDADNGNRSNIHWDMVMRQTPDLGGGEIYFDGELIRKDGLFVPKILQNLNPEHLKS' A
#
# COMPACT_ATOMS: atom_id res chain seq x y z
N TYR A 1 16.07 -1.94 -16.26
CA TYR A 1 15.05 -0.92 -16.54
C TYR A 1 14.39 -1.07 -17.91
N GLU A 2 14.86 -1.92 -18.85
CA GLU A 2 14.18 -2.03 -20.15
C GLU A 2 12.75 -2.60 -20.05
N ASP A 3 12.48 -3.50 -19.11
CA ASP A 3 11.14 -4.12 -18.97
C ASP A 3 10.19 -3.39 -18.00
N ALA A 4 10.66 -2.37 -17.28
CA ALA A 4 9.89 -1.68 -16.22
C ALA A 4 10.24 -0.17 -16.14
N ASP A 5 10.42 0.47 -17.29
CA ASP A 5 10.62 1.92 -17.37
C ASP A 5 9.29 2.64 -17.07
N ASN A 6 9.31 3.57 -16.12
CA ASN A 6 8.17 4.44 -15.80
C ASN A 6 8.35 5.87 -16.33
N GLY A 7 9.39 6.10 -17.15
CA GLY A 7 9.72 7.39 -17.73
C GLY A 7 10.43 8.36 -16.78
N ASN A 8 10.62 8.00 -15.51
CA ASN A 8 11.36 8.83 -14.56
C ASN A 8 12.86 8.82 -14.91
N ARG A 9 13.49 10.00 -14.87
CA ARG A 9 14.93 10.20 -15.06
C ARG A 9 15.45 11.00 -13.88
N SER A 10 16.07 10.31 -12.94
CA SER A 10 16.64 10.89 -11.73
C SER A 10 17.97 10.23 -11.41
N ASN A 11 18.90 10.99 -10.83
CA ASN A 11 20.20 10.49 -10.38
C ASN A 11 20.11 9.73 -9.05
N ILE A 12 19.01 9.91 -8.32
CA ILE A 12 18.80 9.33 -6.99
C ILE A 12 17.42 8.67 -6.95
N HIS A 13 17.37 7.46 -6.42
CA HIS A 13 16.17 6.68 -6.17
C HIS A 13 16.14 6.28 -4.70
N TRP A 14 15.10 6.68 -3.98
CA TRP A 14 14.89 6.37 -2.57
C TRP A 14 13.58 5.62 -2.39
N ASP A 15 13.67 4.44 -1.79
CA ASP A 15 12.51 3.70 -1.30
C ASP A 15 12.24 4.08 0.16
N MET A 16 11.02 4.51 0.44
CA MET A 16 10.58 4.84 1.79
C MET A 16 9.40 3.96 2.17
N VAL A 17 9.41 3.48 3.41
CA VAL A 17 8.31 2.66 3.96
C VAL A 17 7.49 3.51 4.91
N MET A 18 6.18 3.57 4.68
CA MET A 18 5.22 4.18 5.60
C MET A 18 4.37 3.08 6.24
N ARG A 19 4.56 2.84 7.54
CA ARG A 19 3.72 1.88 8.28
C ARG A 19 2.46 2.59 8.78
N GLN A 20 1.32 2.23 8.21
CA GLN A 20 0.02 2.85 8.48
C GLN A 20 -0.82 2.08 9.50
N THR A 21 -0.21 1.48 10.53
CA THR A 21 -0.95 0.80 11.60
C THR A 21 -1.41 1.81 12.66
N PRO A 22 -2.54 1.57 13.37
CA PRO A 22 -3.08 2.55 14.33
C PRO A 22 -2.07 3.02 15.40
N ASP A 23 -1.18 2.13 15.85
CA ASP A 23 -0.15 2.42 16.86
C ASP A 23 0.89 3.45 16.40
N LEU A 24 1.06 3.62 15.08
CA LEU A 24 1.95 4.61 14.49
C LEU A 24 1.22 5.77 13.82
N GLY A 25 -0.03 6.02 14.20
CA GLY A 25 -0.84 7.12 13.66
C GLY A 25 -1.72 6.74 12.48
N GLY A 26 -1.73 5.47 12.09
CA GLY A 26 -2.68 4.93 11.11
C GLY A 26 -2.48 5.46 9.69
N GLY A 27 -3.56 5.50 8.92
CA GLY A 27 -3.58 6.11 7.60
C GLY A 27 -4.60 5.50 6.65
N GLU A 28 -4.86 6.19 5.56
CA GLU A 28 -5.79 5.76 4.52
C GLU A 28 -5.09 5.78 3.16
N ILE A 29 -5.41 4.80 2.30
CA ILE A 29 -4.98 4.76 0.90
C ILE A 29 -6.24 4.76 0.03
N TYR A 30 -6.30 5.73 -0.87
CA TYR A 30 -7.39 5.90 -1.83
C TYR A 30 -6.92 5.74 -3.26
N PHE A 31 -7.64 4.99 -4.08
CA PHE A 31 -7.47 4.94 -5.53
C PHE A 31 -8.74 5.49 -6.18
N ASP A 32 -8.59 6.47 -7.08
CA ASP A 32 -9.71 7.09 -7.81
C ASP A 32 -10.86 7.59 -6.90
N GLY A 33 -10.54 7.96 -5.66
CA GLY A 33 -11.51 8.39 -4.64
C GLY A 33 -12.12 7.26 -3.80
N GLU A 34 -11.82 6.00 -4.09
CA GLU A 34 -12.28 4.85 -3.30
C GLU A 34 -11.26 4.45 -2.23
N LEU A 35 -11.74 4.20 -1.00
CA LEU A 35 -10.91 3.77 0.13
C LEU A 35 -10.49 2.30 -0.04
N ILE A 36 -9.19 2.08 -0.30
CA ILE A 36 -8.62 0.75 -0.53
C ILE A 36 -8.06 0.14 0.75
N ARG A 37 -7.36 0.95 1.55
CA ARG A 37 -6.83 0.52 2.86
C ARG A 37 -7.07 1.58 3.92
N LYS A 38 -7.39 1.12 5.12
CA LYS A 38 -7.48 1.94 6.33
C LYS A 38 -6.75 1.24 7.45
N ASP A 39 -5.84 1.98 8.09
CA ASP A 39 -5.10 1.58 9.27
C ASP A 39 -4.42 0.20 9.12
N GLY A 40 -3.84 -0.04 7.94
CA GLY A 40 -3.12 -1.27 7.64
C GLY A 40 -3.99 -2.43 7.15
N LEU A 41 -5.31 -2.27 7.04
CA LEU A 41 -6.25 -3.30 6.56
C LEU A 41 -6.89 -2.90 5.23
N PHE A 42 -7.10 -3.86 4.34
CA PHE A 42 -7.88 -3.70 3.11
C PHE A 42 -9.37 -3.61 3.41
N VAL A 43 -10.02 -2.60 2.82
CA VAL A 43 -11.44 -2.31 3.02
C VAL A 43 -12.33 -3.01 1.97
N PRO A 44 -12.02 -2.99 0.66
CA PRO A 44 -12.88 -3.63 -0.35
C PRO A 44 -13.04 -5.13 -0.11
N LYS A 45 -14.28 -5.63 -0.19
CA LYS A 45 -14.60 -7.04 0.07
C LYS A 45 -13.74 -8.03 -0.73
N ILE A 46 -13.45 -7.71 -1.98
CA ILE A 46 -12.64 -8.55 -2.87
C ILE A 46 -11.17 -8.67 -2.42
N LEU A 47 -10.68 -7.71 -1.62
CA LEU A 47 -9.31 -7.65 -1.12
C LEU A 47 -9.18 -8.09 0.34
N GLN A 48 -10.28 -8.31 1.07
CA GLN A 48 -10.22 -8.65 2.50
C GLN A 48 -9.44 -9.94 2.78
N ASN A 49 -9.44 -10.91 1.85
CA ASN A 49 -8.63 -12.13 1.97
C ASN A 49 -7.11 -11.88 1.99
N LEU A 50 -6.65 -10.64 1.71
CA LEU A 50 -5.26 -10.23 1.81
C LEU A 50 -4.90 -9.64 3.18
N ASN A 51 -5.87 -9.52 4.09
CA ASN A 51 -5.63 -9.05 5.44
C ASN A 51 -4.97 -10.12 6.32
N PRO A 52 -4.24 -9.72 7.40
CA PRO A 52 -3.41 -10.61 8.19
C PRO A 52 -4.12 -11.87 8.72
N GLU A 53 -5.40 -11.79 9.06
CA GLU A 53 -6.21 -12.90 9.57
C GLU A 53 -6.41 -14.05 8.57
N HIS A 54 -6.21 -13.78 7.28
CA HIS A 54 -6.37 -14.74 6.19
C HIS A 54 -5.04 -15.25 5.64
N LEU A 55 -3.91 -14.72 6.11
CA LEU A 55 -2.57 -15.12 5.67
C LEU A 55 -2.01 -16.21 6.61
N LYS A 56 -1.31 -17.19 6.03
CA LYS A 56 -0.62 -18.22 6.82
C LYS A 56 0.73 -17.69 7.27
N SER A 57 1.02 -17.81 8.56
CA SER A 57 2.33 -17.56 9.19
C SER A 57 3.31 -18.70 8.96
#